data_AF-A0A7C8MNV4-F1
#
_entry.id   AF-A0A7C8MNV4-F1
#
_cell.length_a   1.000
_cell.length_b   1.000
_cell.length_c   1.000
_cell.angle_alpha   90.00
_cell.angle_beta   90.00
_cell.angle_gamma   90.00
#
_symmetry.space_group_name_H-M   'P 1'
#
loop_
_entity.id
_entity.type
_entity.pdbx_description
1 polymer ?
#
loop_
_entity_poly.entity_id
_entity_poly.type
_entity_poly.pdbx_seq_one_letter_code
_entity_poly.pdbx_strand_id
1 'polypeptide(L)'
;MIDLQPIAQLPPRPVTELRTDPKHHASALFLLENLRALPLMMTRRENFPIFIYGQWHKPELPITLTNCVRICRIYLTRNTTPGGRELFYTAISEEATRLMNQLSTATKEELGICLAVQGIYVILIVLETHITQPDFIPELVVRRCDIDVMTHIARQCFEYDAYSPFDTDTIDNPNETWEEFIYAESRRRYAVFLSRT
;
A
#
# COMPACT_ATOMS: atom_id res chain seq x y z
N MET A 1 39.44 -10.89 10.00
CA MET A 1 38.42 -11.16 11.02
C MET A 1 37.86 -9.82 11.45
N ILE A 2 36.62 -9.50 11.08
CA ILE A 2 35.95 -8.29 11.57
C ILE A 2 35.26 -8.72 12.87
N ASP A 3 35.72 -8.19 14.00
CA ASP A 3 35.06 -8.37 15.29
C ASP A 3 33.72 -7.62 15.24
N LEU A 4 32.63 -8.36 15.09
CA LEU A 4 31.29 -7.84 15.31
C LEU A 4 31.12 -7.68 16.81
N GLN A 5 31.18 -6.45 17.30
CA GLN A 5 30.82 -6.17 18.69
C GLN A 5 29.39 -6.67 18.96
N PRO A 6 29.13 -7.29 20.13
CA PRO A 6 27.79 -7.68 20.50
C PRO A 6 26.91 -6.41 20.54
N ILE A 7 25.87 -6.38 19.70
CA ILE A 7 24.85 -5.34 19.77
C ILE A 7 24.22 -5.49 21.15
N ALA A 8 24.51 -4.57 22.06
CA ALA A 8 23.85 -4.53 23.36
C ALA A 8 22.33 -4.46 23.09
N GLN A 9 21.60 -5.49 23.52
CA GLN A 9 20.15 -5.53 23.43
C GLN A 9 19.60 -4.47 24.38
N LEU A 10 19.41 -3.26 23.86
CA LEU A 10 18.62 -2.25 24.53
C LEU A 10 17.18 -2.77 24.66
N PRO A 11 16.51 -2.50 25.78
CA PRO A 11 15.11 -2.91 25.94
C PRO A 11 14.26 -2.30 24.82
N PRO A 12 13.25 -3.02 24.31
CA PRO A 12 12.38 -2.51 23.26
C PRO A 12 11.72 -1.21 23.72
N ARG A 13 11.85 -0.18 22.88
CA ARG A 13 11.31 1.16 23.15
C ARG A 13 9.82 1.18 22.79
N PRO A 14 8.97 1.85 23.59
CA PRO A 14 7.55 1.97 23.26
C PRO A 14 7.35 2.82 21.99
N VAL A 15 6.31 2.50 21.22
CA VAL A 15 5.96 3.19 19.95
C VAL A 15 5.78 4.70 20.14
N THR A 16 5.25 5.13 21.29
CA THR A 16 5.06 6.55 21.63
C THR A 16 6.39 7.30 21.75
N GLU A 17 7.43 6.65 22.26
CA GLU A 17 8.77 7.24 22.38
C GLU A 17 9.49 7.23 21.03
N LEU A 18 9.32 6.17 20.23
CA LEU A 18 9.85 6.13 18.87
C LEU A 18 9.21 7.21 17.97
N ARG A 19 7.92 7.53 18.18
CA ARG A 19 7.22 8.59 17.43
C ARG A 19 7.75 9.99 17.69
N THR A 20 8.24 10.25 18.89
CA THR A 20 8.77 11.56 19.31
C THR A 20 10.29 11.67 19.13
N ASP A 21 10.98 10.57 18.88
CA ASP A 21 12.41 10.55 18.54
C ASP A 21 12.65 11.26 17.19
N PRO A 22 13.45 12.35 17.16
CA PRO A 22 13.70 13.13 15.94
C PRO A 22 14.24 12.30 14.77
N LYS A 23 15.04 11.26 15.01
CA LYS A 23 15.61 10.42 13.93
C LYS A 23 14.55 9.54 13.27
N HIS A 24 13.71 8.92 14.10
CA HIS A 24 12.60 8.09 13.62
C HIS A 24 11.53 8.95 12.96
N HIS A 25 11.26 10.13 13.52
CA HIS A 25 10.36 11.12 12.93
C HIS A 25 10.83 11.57 11.54
N ALA A 26 12.11 11.93 11.39
CA ALA A 26 12.67 12.31 10.08
C ALA A 26 12.59 11.17 9.05
N SER A 27 12.84 9.93 9.48
CA SER A 27 12.72 8.75 8.62
C SER A 27 11.27 8.51 8.19
N ALA A 28 10.31 8.66 9.11
CA ALA A 28 8.89 8.54 8.80
C ALA A 28 8.43 9.63 7.82
N LEU A 29 8.88 10.87 7.99
CA LEU A 29 8.60 11.96 7.06
C LEU A 29 9.16 11.68 5.67
N PHE A 30 10.40 11.19 5.58
CA PHE A 30 10.98 10.80 4.28
C PHE A 30 10.12 9.74 3.58
N LEU A 31 9.70 8.68 4.30
CA LEU A 31 8.81 7.66 3.74
C LEU A 31 7.47 8.26 3.29
N LEU A 32 6.89 9.13 4.11
CA LEU A 32 5.62 9.80 3.80
C LEU A 32 5.73 10.68 2.54
N GLU A 33 6.83 11.41 2.36
CA GLU A 33 7.08 12.18 1.14
C GLU A 33 7.20 11.29 -0.11
N ASN A 34 7.82 10.12 0.02
CA ASN A 34 7.86 9.13 -1.07
C ASN A 34 6.45 8.63 -1.42
N LEU A 35 5.60 8.37 -0.41
CA LEU A 35 4.20 7.97 -0.62
C LEU A 35 3.40 9.08 -1.29
N ARG A 36 3.59 10.34 -0.88
CA ARG A 36 2.95 11.53 -1.48
C ARG A 36 3.37 11.75 -2.93
N ALA A 37 4.59 11.33 -3.30
CA ALA A 37 5.08 11.43 -4.66
C ALA A 37 4.48 10.39 -5.63
N LEU A 38 3.90 9.29 -5.12
CA LEU A 38 3.37 8.20 -5.96
C LEU A 38 2.43 8.67 -7.08
N PRO A 39 1.38 9.47 -6.85
CA PRO A 39 0.51 9.90 -7.96
C PRO A 39 1.25 10.70 -9.03
N LEU A 40 2.27 11.49 -8.65
CA LEU A 40 3.11 12.21 -9.61
C LEU A 40 4.04 11.25 -10.37
N MET A 41 4.67 10.31 -9.67
CA MET A 41 5.49 9.25 -10.25
C MET A 41 4.73 8.45 -11.31
N MET A 42 3.46 8.16 -11.05
CA MET A 42 2.58 7.46 -12.00
C MET A 42 2.27 8.25 -13.28
N THR A 43 2.53 9.56 -13.35
CA THR A 43 2.22 10.34 -14.56
C THR A 43 3.15 10.09 -15.75
N ARG A 44 4.33 9.52 -15.48
CA ARG A 44 5.42 9.30 -16.43
C ARG A 44 5.99 7.89 -16.26
N ARG A 45 6.10 7.13 -17.35
CA ARG A 45 6.50 5.71 -17.30
C ARG A 45 7.89 5.53 -16.70
N GLU A 46 8.82 6.42 -17.04
CA GLU A 46 10.19 6.45 -16.57
C GLU A 46 10.32 6.68 -15.05
N ASN A 47 9.27 7.24 -14.43
CA ASN A 47 9.24 7.55 -13.00
C ASN A 47 8.38 6.55 -12.21
N PHE A 48 7.97 5.44 -12.83
CA PHE A 48 7.14 4.45 -12.15
C PHE A 48 7.77 3.98 -10.83
N PRO A 49 6.97 3.82 -9.76
CA PRO A 49 7.45 3.30 -8.48
C PRO A 49 8.19 1.97 -8.63
N ILE A 50 9.17 1.73 -7.75
CA ILE A 50 10.08 0.57 -7.82
C ILE A 50 9.36 -0.78 -7.94
N PHE A 51 8.17 -0.90 -7.36
CA PHE A 51 7.37 -2.13 -7.35
C PHE A 51 6.58 -2.38 -8.66
N ILE A 52 6.50 -1.39 -9.57
CA ILE A 52 5.93 -1.53 -10.92
C ILE A 52 6.90 -1.09 -12.04
N TYR A 53 8.12 -0.70 -11.69
CA TYR A 53 9.12 -0.21 -12.63
C TYR A 53 9.37 -1.20 -13.77
N GLY A 54 9.31 -2.51 -13.53
CA GLY A 54 9.50 -3.54 -14.56
C GLY A 54 8.57 -3.43 -15.80
N GLN A 55 7.57 -2.57 -15.77
CA GLN A 55 6.61 -2.35 -16.87
C GLN A 55 6.91 -1.10 -17.71
N TRP A 56 7.87 -0.23 -17.31
CA TRP A 56 8.10 1.08 -17.94
C TRP A 56 8.48 1.00 -19.43
N HIS A 57 9.26 -0.02 -19.80
CA HIS A 57 9.83 -0.21 -21.12
C HIS A 57 8.91 -0.98 -22.07
N LYS A 58 7.80 -1.53 -21.57
CA LYS A 58 6.86 -2.26 -22.42
C LYS A 58 6.20 -1.28 -23.40
N PRO A 59 6.05 -1.66 -24.69
CA PRO A 59 5.45 -0.78 -25.69
C PRO A 59 4.02 -0.37 -25.27
N GLU A 60 3.25 -1.35 -24.80
CA GLU A 60 1.92 -1.17 -24.26
C GLU A 60 1.91 -1.47 -22.76
N LEU A 61 1.20 -0.62 -22.01
CA LEU A 61 0.98 -0.87 -20.59
C LEU A 61 -0.24 -1.78 -20.43
N PRO A 62 -0.17 -2.75 -19.51
CA PRO A 62 -1.35 -3.45 -19.01
C PRO A 62 -2.47 -2.47 -18.68
N ILE A 63 -3.71 -2.85 -18.99
CA ILE A 63 -4.89 -2.01 -18.79
C ILE A 63 -5.00 -1.49 -17.34
N THR A 64 -4.66 -2.34 -16.37
CA THR A 64 -4.62 -2.01 -14.94
C THR A 64 -3.67 -0.85 -14.63
N LEU A 65 -2.49 -0.81 -15.27
CA LEU A 65 -1.55 0.31 -15.11
C LEU A 65 -2.04 1.55 -15.83
N THR A 66 -2.59 1.41 -17.04
CA THR A 66 -3.17 2.53 -17.78
C THR A 66 -4.30 3.21 -16.97
N ASN A 67 -5.15 2.42 -16.32
CA ASN A 67 -6.20 2.91 -15.44
C ASN A 67 -5.64 3.57 -14.18
N CYS A 68 -4.61 2.97 -13.57
CA CYS A 68 -3.92 3.56 -12.42
C CYS A 68 -3.32 4.94 -12.75
N VAL A 69 -2.64 5.08 -13.89
CA VAL A 69 -2.11 6.37 -14.39
C VAL A 69 -3.24 7.39 -14.54
N ARG A 70 -4.39 6.99 -15.12
CA ARG A 70 -5.57 7.85 -15.27
C ARG A 70 -6.10 8.32 -13.91
N ILE A 71 -6.25 7.40 -12.96
CA ILE A 71 -6.75 7.70 -11.61
C ILE A 71 -5.77 8.61 -10.85
N CYS A 72 -4.46 8.38 -10.96
CA CYS A 72 -3.44 9.27 -10.38
C CYS A 72 -3.52 10.70 -10.96
N ARG A 73 -3.81 10.86 -12.26
CA ARG A 73 -4.04 12.19 -12.85
C ARG A 73 -5.29 12.86 -12.30
N ILE A 74 -6.40 12.12 -12.18
CA ILE A 74 -7.63 12.62 -11.55
C ILE A 74 -7.33 13.04 -10.11
N TYR A 75 -6.59 12.22 -9.36
CA TYR A 75 -6.16 12.55 -8.01
C TYR A 75 -5.41 13.88 -7.98
N LEU A 76 -4.39 14.07 -8.82
CA LEU A 76 -3.60 15.31 -8.84
C LEU A 76 -4.43 16.57 -9.10
N THR A 77 -5.51 16.49 -9.89
CA THR A 77 -6.37 17.65 -10.23
C THR A 77 -7.65 17.75 -9.41
N ARG A 78 -7.93 16.78 -8.52
CA ARG A 78 -9.23 16.63 -7.82
C ARG A 78 -9.68 17.87 -7.03
N ASN A 79 -8.73 18.64 -6.50
CA ASN A 79 -8.99 19.82 -5.68
C ASN A 79 -9.24 21.08 -6.53
N THR A 80 -8.82 21.09 -7.79
CA THR A 80 -8.95 22.23 -8.70
C THR A 80 -10.06 22.06 -9.74
N THR A 81 -10.50 20.82 -9.97
CA THR A 81 -11.56 20.49 -10.91
C THR A 81 -12.92 20.43 -10.18
N PRO A 82 -13.97 21.14 -10.65
CA PRO A 82 -15.32 20.99 -10.12
C PRO A 82 -15.78 19.52 -10.17
N GLY A 83 -16.26 18.97 -9.05
CA GLY A 83 -16.61 17.55 -8.95
C GLY A 83 -15.41 16.58 -9.01
N GLY A 84 -14.17 17.07 -8.98
CA GLY A 84 -12.97 16.26 -9.16
C GLY A 84 -12.78 15.18 -8.09
N ARG A 85 -13.20 15.43 -6.84
CA ARG A 85 -13.18 14.42 -5.76
C ARG A 85 -14.21 13.31 -5.98
N GLU A 86 -15.44 13.66 -6.36
CA GLU A 86 -16.48 12.67 -6.68
C GLU A 86 -16.05 11.80 -7.87
N LEU A 87 -15.43 12.41 -8.88
CA LEU A 87 -14.85 11.71 -10.02
C LEU A 87 -13.72 10.76 -9.58
N PHE A 88 -12.85 11.19 -8.66
CA PHE A 88 -11.79 10.35 -8.10
C PHE A 88 -12.35 9.10 -7.39
N TYR A 89 -13.30 9.28 -6.47
CA TYR A 89 -13.90 8.15 -5.73
C TYR A 89 -14.70 7.22 -6.63
N THR A 90 -15.42 7.77 -7.62
CA THR A 90 -16.12 6.98 -8.65
C THR A 90 -15.13 6.13 -9.44
N ALA A 91 -14.05 6.75 -9.94
CA ALA A 91 -13.05 6.05 -10.74
C ALA A 91 -12.33 4.93 -9.97
N ILE A 92 -12.01 5.13 -8.68
CA ILE A 92 -11.47 4.05 -7.84
C ILE A 92 -12.49 2.92 -7.66
N SER A 93 -13.76 3.25 -7.41
CA SER A 93 -14.80 2.23 -7.14
C SER A 93 -15.09 1.37 -8.38
N GLU A 94 -15.16 2.01 -9.55
CA GLU A 94 -15.30 1.32 -10.84
C GLU A 94 -14.11 0.41 -11.10
N GLU A 95 -12.89 0.89 -10.86
CA GLU A 95 -11.68 0.11 -11.08
C GLU A 95 -11.56 -1.06 -10.09
N ALA A 96 -11.89 -0.87 -8.81
CA ALA A 96 -11.91 -1.95 -7.83
C ALA A 96 -12.91 -3.05 -8.23
N THR A 97 -14.09 -2.67 -8.73
CA THR A 97 -15.08 -3.61 -9.26
C THR A 97 -14.54 -4.37 -10.47
N ARG A 98 -13.89 -3.67 -11.40
CA ARG A 98 -13.26 -4.28 -12.57
C ARG A 98 -12.17 -5.28 -12.18
N LEU A 99 -11.32 -4.92 -11.22
CA LEU A 99 -10.26 -5.79 -10.71
C LEU A 99 -10.84 -7.08 -10.13
N MET A 100 -11.85 -6.97 -9.26
CA MET A 100 -12.54 -8.12 -8.66
C MET A 100 -13.11 -9.08 -9.71
N ASN A 101 -13.72 -8.53 -10.77
CA ASN A 101 -14.28 -9.32 -11.85
C ASN A 101 -13.22 -10.04 -12.71
N GLN A 102 -11.97 -9.55 -12.71
CA GLN A 102 -10.87 -10.13 -13.49
C GLN A 102 -10.05 -11.16 -12.69
N LEU A 103 -10.17 -11.20 -11.37
CA LEU A 103 -9.29 -12.01 -10.51
C LEU A 103 -9.29 -13.51 -10.87
N SER A 104 -10.46 -14.08 -11.16
CA SER A 104 -10.58 -15.51 -11.46
C SER A 104 -9.89 -15.97 -12.74
N THR A 105 -9.56 -15.05 -13.65
CA THR A 105 -8.93 -15.35 -14.94
C THR A 105 -7.54 -14.73 -15.09
N ALA A 106 -7.07 -13.98 -14.09
CA ALA A 106 -5.78 -13.31 -14.13
C ALA A 106 -4.60 -14.29 -13.94
N THR A 107 -3.54 -14.08 -14.70
CA THR A 107 -2.24 -14.75 -14.50
C THR A 107 -1.54 -14.24 -13.23
N LYS A 108 -0.56 -14.99 -12.72
CA LYS A 108 0.24 -14.55 -11.55
C LYS A 108 0.94 -13.20 -11.78
N GLU A 109 1.43 -12.92 -12.99
CA GLU A 109 2.02 -11.62 -13.33
C GLU A 109 0.98 -10.50 -13.23
N GLU A 110 -0.22 -10.72 -13.77
CA GLU A 110 -1.31 -9.74 -13.72
C GLU A 110 -1.80 -9.52 -12.29
N LEU A 111 -1.92 -10.57 -11.48
CA LEU A 111 -2.28 -10.46 -10.07
C LEU A 111 -1.25 -9.63 -9.28
N GLY A 112 0.04 -9.79 -9.56
CA GLY A 112 1.09 -8.94 -8.98
C GLY A 112 0.92 -7.45 -9.32
N ILE A 113 0.55 -7.13 -10.55
CA ILE A 113 0.25 -5.75 -10.98
C ILE A 113 -1.02 -5.23 -10.29
N CYS A 114 -2.07 -6.04 -10.21
CA CYS A 114 -3.31 -5.70 -9.52
C CYS A 114 -3.05 -5.40 -8.04
N LEU A 115 -2.22 -6.20 -7.37
CA LEU A 115 -1.85 -6.00 -5.97
C LEU A 115 -1.11 -4.67 -5.76
N ALA A 116 -0.12 -4.39 -6.60
CA ALA A 116 0.63 -3.14 -6.58
C ALA A 116 -0.26 -1.91 -6.80
N VAL A 117 -1.16 -1.97 -7.80
CA VAL A 117 -2.09 -0.88 -8.12
C VAL A 117 -3.11 -0.68 -7.01
N GLN A 118 -3.65 -1.75 -6.42
CA GLN A 118 -4.56 -1.65 -5.27
C GLN A 118 -3.85 -1.00 -4.08
N GLY A 119 -2.57 -1.32 -3.83
CA GLY A 119 -1.76 -0.65 -2.82
C GLY A 119 -1.62 0.85 -3.06
N ILE A 120 -1.42 1.28 -4.31
CA ILE A 120 -1.41 2.70 -4.67
C ILE A 120 -2.76 3.35 -4.32
N TYR A 121 -3.89 2.73 -4.68
CA TYR A 121 -5.22 3.31 -4.39
C TYR A 121 -5.47 3.49 -2.90
N VAL A 122 -5.10 2.51 -2.08
CA VAL A 122 -5.17 2.61 -0.61
C VAL A 122 -4.35 3.81 -0.12
N ILE A 123 -3.13 3.99 -0.62
CA ILE A 123 -2.28 5.13 -0.25
C ILE A 123 -2.93 6.46 -0.66
N LEU A 124 -3.50 6.56 -1.86
CA LEU A 124 -4.17 7.78 -2.32
C LEU A 124 -5.36 8.15 -1.42
N ILE A 125 -6.15 7.15 -0.99
CA ILE A 125 -7.28 7.33 -0.07
C ILE A 125 -6.78 7.79 1.30
N VAL A 126 -5.77 7.12 1.87
CA VAL A 126 -5.20 7.48 3.18
C VAL A 126 -4.62 8.91 3.18
N LEU A 127 -4.02 9.32 2.07
CA LEU A 127 -3.49 10.67 1.90
C LEU A 127 -4.57 11.74 1.67
N GLU A 128 -5.84 11.37 1.56
CA GLU A 128 -6.93 12.33 1.34
C GLU A 128 -7.35 13.00 2.66
N THR A 129 -6.63 14.05 3.05
CA THR A 129 -6.74 14.70 4.37
C THR A 129 -7.83 15.78 4.49
N HIS A 130 -8.88 15.76 3.68
CA HIS A 130 -10.02 16.67 3.88
C HIS A 130 -11.29 15.89 4.16
N ILE A 131 -11.47 15.55 5.43
CA ILE A 131 -12.72 14.97 5.87
C ILE A 131 -13.39 15.91 6.85
N THR A 132 -14.51 16.45 6.38
CA THR A 132 -15.30 17.49 7.03
C THR A 132 -16.21 16.93 8.13
N GLN A 133 -16.14 15.63 8.45
CA GLN A 133 -17.00 15.01 9.45
C GLN A 133 -16.26 14.79 10.77
N PRO A 134 -16.79 15.28 11.90
CA PRO A 134 -16.13 15.22 13.20
C PRO A 134 -15.97 13.79 13.77
N ASP A 135 -16.71 12.81 13.24
CA ASP A 135 -16.63 11.38 13.66
C ASP A 135 -15.78 10.51 12.73
N PHE A 136 -15.04 11.14 11.81
CA PHE A 136 -14.33 10.44 10.77
C PHE A 136 -12.87 10.19 11.15
N ILE A 137 -12.48 8.92 11.19
CA ILE A 137 -11.11 8.47 11.46
C ILE A 137 -10.45 8.14 10.11
N PRO A 138 -9.49 8.96 9.61
CA PRO A 138 -8.78 8.73 8.34
C PRO A 138 -8.13 7.35 8.22
N GLU A 139 -7.72 6.78 9.33
CA GLU A 139 -7.14 5.44 9.45
C GLU A 139 -8.16 4.32 9.23
N LEU A 140 -9.47 4.59 9.28
CA LEU A 140 -10.57 3.64 9.01
C LEU A 140 -11.18 3.79 7.60
N VAL A 141 -10.61 4.65 6.75
CA VAL A 141 -11.11 4.98 5.39
C VAL A 141 -10.55 4.07 4.33
N VAL A 142 -9.64 3.17 4.70
CA VAL A 142 -9.45 1.98 3.87
C VAL A 142 -10.79 1.26 3.91
N ARG A 143 -11.58 1.40 2.85
CA ARG A 143 -12.92 0.82 2.83
C ARG A 143 -12.72 -0.68 2.99
N ARG A 144 -13.62 -1.33 3.72
CA ARG A 144 -13.58 -2.79 3.86
C ARG A 144 -13.43 -3.48 2.51
N CYS A 145 -14.08 -2.95 1.46
CA CYS A 145 -13.92 -3.43 0.10
C CYS A 145 -12.49 -3.30 -0.46
N ASP A 146 -11.72 -2.25 -0.13
CA ASP A 146 -10.34 -2.08 -0.60
C ASP A 146 -9.41 -3.12 0.06
N ILE A 147 -9.64 -3.43 1.34
CA ILE A 147 -8.95 -4.51 2.07
C ILE A 147 -9.34 -5.87 1.50
N ASP A 148 -10.64 -6.09 1.26
CA ASP A 148 -11.15 -7.34 0.70
C ASP A 148 -10.54 -7.60 -0.68
N VAL A 149 -10.50 -6.60 -1.57
CA VAL A 149 -9.89 -6.70 -2.90
C VAL A 149 -8.41 -7.09 -2.78
N MET A 150 -7.67 -6.38 -1.93
CA MET A 150 -6.24 -6.65 -1.73
C MET A 150 -6.00 -8.06 -1.19
N THR A 151 -6.85 -8.51 -0.26
CA THR A 151 -6.80 -9.84 0.34
C THR A 151 -7.11 -10.94 -0.69
N HIS A 152 -8.12 -10.73 -1.54
CA HIS A 152 -8.47 -11.70 -2.59
C HIS A 152 -7.36 -11.83 -3.63
N ILE A 153 -6.77 -10.72 -4.07
CA ILE A 153 -5.62 -10.73 -4.99
C ILE A 153 -4.44 -11.46 -4.34
N ALA A 154 -4.09 -11.10 -3.10
CA ALA A 154 -2.96 -11.70 -2.40
C ALA A 154 -3.13 -13.22 -2.24
N ARG A 155 -4.31 -13.70 -1.85
CA ARG A 155 -4.58 -15.14 -1.73
C ARG A 155 -4.38 -15.92 -3.04
N GLN A 156 -4.63 -15.29 -4.18
CA GLN A 156 -4.40 -15.93 -5.48
C GLN A 156 -2.94 -15.82 -5.96
N CYS A 157 -2.20 -14.82 -5.50
CA CYS A 157 -0.77 -14.68 -5.77
C CYS A 157 0.07 -15.76 -5.05
N PHE A 158 -0.33 -16.19 -3.85
CA PHE A 158 0.52 -17.00 -2.96
C PHE A 158 -0.09 -18.40 -2.75
N GLU A 159 0.60 -19.44 -3.22
CA GLU A 159 0.16 -20.85 -3.20
C GLU A 159 0.20 -21.53 -1.81
N TYR A 160 0.25 -20.77 -0.71
CA TYR A 160 0.19 -21.35 0.64
C TYR A 160 -0.79 -20.62 1.55
N ASP A 161 -1.89 -21.31 1.83
CA ASP A 161 -2.98 -20.98 2.75
C ASP A 161 -2.55 -20.92 4.25
N ALA A 162 -1.25 -21.05 4.55
CA ALA A 162 -0.70 -20.80 5.89
C ALA A 162 -0.32 -19.32 6.12
N TYR A 163 -0.62 -18.45 5.14
CA TYR A 163 -0.18 -17.06 5.04
C TYR A 163 -1.38 -16.11 4.88
N SER A 164 -2.39 -16.24 5.72
CA SER A 164 -3.36 -15.16 5.90
C SER A 164 -2.64 -14.00 6.59
N PRO A 165 -2.51 -12.81 5.95
CA PRO A 165 -1.81 -11.66 6.53
C PRO A 165 -2.44 -11.18 7.86
N PHE A 166 -3.66 -11.66 8.15
CA PHE A 166 -4.51 -11.24 9.25
C PHE A 166 -4.87 -12.39 10.22
N ASP A 167 -4.39 -13.64 10.03
CA ASP A 167 -4.76 -14.77 10.93
C ASP A 167 -4.02 -14.73 12.26
N THR A 168 -2.86 -14.08 12.33
CA THR A 168 -2.12 -13.85 13.59
C THR A 168 -2.36 -12.46 14.14
N ASP A 169 -3.44 -11.79 13.73
CA ASP A 169 -3.62 -10.39 14.09
C ASP A 169 -4.01 -10.24 15.57
N THR A 170 -3.07 -9.71 16.33
CA THR A 170 -3.27 -9.22 17.69
C THR A 170 -3.25 -7.70 17.73
N ILE A 171 -3.54 -7.02 16.60
CA ILE A 171 -3.89 -5.60 16.60
C ILE A 171 -4.91 -5.36 17.72
N ASP A 172 -4.60 -4.42 18.62
CA ASP A 172 -5.31 -4.08 19.86
C ASP A 172 -4.98 -4.92 21.11
N ASN A 173 -4.08 -5.90 21.04
CA ASN A 173 -3.53 -6.56 22.23
C ASN A 173 -2.50 -5.64 22.91
N PRO A 174 -2.77 -5.14 24.13
CA PRO A 174 -1.85 -4.25 24.82
C PRO A 174 -0.53 -4.92 25.25
N ASN A 175 -0.45 -6.24 25.14
CA ASN A 175 0.72 -7.04 25.48
C ASN A 175 1.53 -7.48 24.25
N GLU A 176 1.16 -7.07 23.04
CA GLU A 176 1.94 -7.35 21.83
C GLU A 176 3.31 -6.66 21.93
N THR A 177 4.38 -7.43 21.78
CA THR A 177 5.75 -6.91 21.77
C THR A 177 6.08 -6.27 20.42
N TRP A 178 7.08 -5.38 20.38
CA TRP A 178 7.53 -4.76 19.13
C TRP A 178 8.03 -5.80 18.12
N GLU A 179 8.70 -6.84 18.60
CA GLU A 179 9.22 -7.94 17.79
C GLU A 179 8.08 -8.77 17.18
N GLU A 180 7.03 -9.05 17.94
CA GLU A 180 5.82 -9.73 17.45
C GLU A 180 5.08 -8.87 16.41
N PHE A 181 4.90 -7.58 16.69
CA PHE A 181 4.34 -6.63 15.73
C PHE A 181 5.18 -6.58 14.46
N ILE A 182 6.51 -6.42 14.56
CA ILE A 182 7.40 -6.38 13.41
C ILE A 182 7.40 -7.70 12.67
N TYR A 183 7.34 -8.84 13.34
CA TYR A 183 7.25 -10.14 12.68
C TYR A 183 5.93 -10.27 11.91
N ALA A 184 4.80 -9.97 12.54
CA ALA A 184 3.49 -10.01 11.90
C ALA A 184 3.40 -9.03 10.73
N GLU A 185 3.84 -7.79 10.92
CA GLU A 185 3.84 -6.73 9.92
C GLU A 185 4.87 -7.00 8.81
N SER A 186 6.03 -7.57 9.14
CA SER A 186 7.01 -8.02 8.13
C SER A 186 6.44 -9.17 7.33
N ARG A 187 5.68 -10.11 7.92
CA ARG A 187 4.97 -11.15 7.16
C ARG A 187 3.90 -10.56 6.24
N ARG A 188 3.13 -9.58 6.72
CA ARG A 188 2.16 -8.83 5.90
C ARG A 188 2.85 -8.17 4.70
N ARG A 189 3.98 -7.50 4.93
CA ARG A 189 4.78 -6.83 3.90
C ARG A 189 5.50 -7.82 2.97
N TYR A 190 6.08 -8.90 3.49
CA TYR A 190 6.79 -9.94 2.72
C TYR A 190 5.85 -10.77 1.86
N ALA A 191 4.62 -11.02 2.31
CA ALA A 191 3.59 -11.59 1.45
C ALA A 191 3.50 -10.76 0.16
N VAL A 192 3.48 -9.42 0.24
CA VAL A 192 3.43 -8.55 -0.94
C VAL A 192 4.69 -8.62 -1.85
N PHE A 193 5.87 -9.01 -1.32
CA PHE A 193 7.15 -8.97 -2.06
C PHE A 193 7.64 -10.32 -2.64
N LEU A 194 7.16 -11.48 -2.17
CA LEU A 194 7.66 -12.81 -2.59
C LEU A 194 7.03 -13.39 -3.87
N SER A 195 6.56 -12.55 -4.80
CA SER A 195 6.06 -12.97 -6.12
C SER A 195 7.13 -13.11 -7.21
N ARG A 196 8.43 -13.10 -6.84
CA ARG A 196 9.55 -13.25 -7.78
C ARG A 196 10.56 -14.30 -7.32
N THR A 197 10.16 -15.56 -7.37
CA THR A 197 11.01 -16.74 -7.58
C THR A 197 10.16 -17.82 -8.21
#